data_AF-A0A1V2LDF1-F1
#
_entry.id   AF-A0A1V2LDF1-F1
#
_cell.length_a   1.000
_cell.length_b   1.000
_cell.length_c   1.000
_cell.angle_alpha   90.00
_cell.angle_beta   90.00
_cell.angle_gamma   90.00
#
_symmetry.space_group_name_H-M   'P 1'
#
loop_
_entity.id
_entity.type
_entity.pdbx_description
1 polymer ?
#
loop_
_entity_poly.entity_id
_entity_poly.type
_entity_poly.pdbx_seq_one_letter_code
_entity_poly.pdbx_strand_id
1 'polypeptide(L)'
;MTILTFLYKFNDILMSYFKTKNLSRDLIVDNFNLIYELFDEIMDYGVPQLTDTQILNDVIKLELNESKEKSEDDPFADEINSSILKTTTNAISWRPTGIFYKKNEFFVDVTERILLTVNPDKRVVRHEIHGSIDVKCYLSGMPMLRIGINKLLQEGNDKFFAKLHFHQCVELPKFTSDRLISFIPPDGKFELCNYALSIRSPPLIEVTEHEFKVIDNQILRTTISIHTNFRMGAHLEGLVIKVPINLDLYDIDFRTTPKFKTRQGKVSYKFDENVILWSIDSLSGDRSCTMMSQFRLNTPEISESKPVIGMDPPPKVTKPQFDKIKATVEDDDDITVSQYKDIRIEFELPDITLSSLKIEYLKITEDLLNYPAFPWVRYKTTNENYVYRL
;
A
#
# COMPACT_ATOMS: atom_id res chain seq x y z
N MET A 1 -15.39 -18.38 -7.42
CA MET A 1 -14.69 -17.10 -7.71
C MET A 1 -15.68 -15.96 -7.91
N THR A 2 -16.67 -16.09 -8.79
CA THR A 2 -17.66 -15.04 -9.11
C THR A 2 -18.38 -14.45 -7.89
N ILE A 3 -18.78 -15.29 -6.94
CA ILE A 3 -19.44 -14.84 -5.69
C ILE A 3 -18.50 -13.96 -4.86
N LEU A 4 -17.23 -14.35 -4.70
CA LEU A 4 -16.25 -13.56 -3.94
C LEU A 4 -15.96 -12.23 -4.63
N THR A 5 -15.77 -12.25 -5.96
CA THR A 5 -15.59 -11.03 -6.75
C THR A 5 -16.78 -10.09 -6.61
N PHE A 6 -17.99 -10.64 -6.65
CA PHE A 6 -19.22 -9.87 -6.43
C PHE A 6 -19.24 -9.25 -5.02
N LEU A 7 -18.93 -10.02 -3.98
CA LEU A 7 -18.92 -9.51 -2.61
C LEU A 7 -17.90 -8.39 -2.39
N TYR A 8 -16.70 -8.51 -2.98
CA TYR A 8 -15.71 -7.43 -2.95
C TYR A 8 -16.22 -6.18 -3.67
N LYS A 9 -16.77 -6.35 -4.88
CA LYS A 9 -17.31 -5.22 -5.66
C LYS A 9 -18.50 -4.57 -4.96
N PHE A 10 -19.38 -5.36 -4.34
CA PHE A 10 -20.51 -4.87 -3.58
C PHE A 10 -20.05 -4.08 -2.35
N ASN A 11 -19.04 -4.56 -1.64
CA ASN A 11 -18.41 -3.81 -0.55
C ASN A 11 -17.83 -2.48 -1.04
N ASP A 12 -17.18 -2.45 -2.21
CA ASP A 12 -16.66 -1.21 -2.81
C ASP A 12 -17.78 -0.23 -3.18
N ILE A 13 -18.89 -0.73 -3.72
CA ILE A 13 -20.08 0.08 -4.02
C ILE A 13 -20.63 0.70 -2.72
N LEU A 14 -20.82 -0.11 -1.68
CA LEU A 14 -21.29 0.39 -0.39
C LEU A 14 -20.35 1.46 0.20
N MET A 15 -19.04 1.22 0.19
CA MET A 15 -18.05 2.21 0.67
C MET A 15 -18.10 3.52 -0.14
N SER A 16 -18.32 3.43 -1.46
CA SER A 16 -18.48 4.60 -2.34
C SER A 16 -19.75 5.39 -2.01
N TYR A 17 -20.89 4.70 -1.81
CA TYR A 17 -22.15 5.35 -1.44
C TYR A 17 -22.09 5.97 -0.06
N PHE A 18 -21.60 5.25 0.95
CA PHE A 18 -21.47 5.78 2.32
C PHE A 18 -20.31 6.76 2.52
N LYS A 19 -19.53 7.04 1.47
CA LYS A 19 -18.35 7.93 1.50
C LYS A 19 -17.38 7.60 2.65
N THR A 20 -17.33 6.34 3.08
CA THR A 20 -16.63 5.90 4.30
C THR A 20 -15.70 4.72 3.99
N LYS A 21 -14.52 4.70 4.62
CA LYS A 21 -13.53 3.63 4.42
C LYS A 21 -13.84 2.34 5.19
N ASN A 22 -14.62 2.44 6.27
CA ASN A 22 -15.02 1.32 7.11
C ASN A 22 -16.55 1.31 7.25
N LEU A 23 -17.19 0.22 6.84
CA LEU A 23 -18.60 0.00 7.15
C LEU A 23 -18.78 -0.33 8.63
N SER A 24 -19.54 0.50 9.34
CA SER A 24 -19.98 0.21 10.70
C SER A 24 -21.37 -0.42 10.70
N ARG A 25 -21.68 -1.15 11.78
CA ARG A 25 -23.02 -1.73 11.98
C ARG A 25 -24.11 -0.67 11.95
N ASP A 26 -23.87 0.46 12.61
CA ASP A 26 -24.86 1.52 12.77
C ASP A 26 -25.21 2.15 11.41
N LEU A 27 -24.21 2.39 10.54
CA LEU A 27 -24.43 2.90 9.19
C LEU A 27 -25.33 1.99 8.35
N ILE A 28 -25.16 0.68 8.46
CA ILE A 28 -25.96 -0.31 7.74
C ILE A 28 -27.41 -0.30 8.24
N VAL A 29 -27.60 -0.24 9.56
CA VAL A 29 -28.93 -0.24 10.19
C VAL A 29 -29.68 1.05 9.87
N ASP A 30 -29.00 2.20 9.87
CA ASP A 30 -29.63 3.50 9.62
C ASP A 30 -29.98 3.74 8.14
N ASN A 31 -29.30 3.03 7.23
CA ASN A 31 -29.45 3.17 5.77
C ASN A 31 -29.96 1.89 5.08
N PHE A 32 -30.73 1.06 5.78
CA PHE A 32 -31.20 -0.22 5.24
C PHE A 32 -32.03 -0.08 3.95
N ASN A 33 -32.80 1.00 3.79
CA ASN A 33 -33.58 1.27 2.57
C ASN A 33 -32.68 1.43 1.33
N LEU A 34 -31.59 2.19 1.46
CA LEU A 34 -30.61 2.39 0.39
C LEU A 34 -29.94 1.06 0.01
N ILE A 35 -29.62 0.24 1.01
CA ILE A 35 -29.00 -1.07 0.78
C ILE A 35 -29.96 -2.02 0.04
N TYR A 36 -31.25 -2.00 0.36
CA TYR A 36 -32.25 -2.80 -0.35
C TYR A 36 -32.40 -2.40 -1.81
N GLU A 37 -32.46 -1.09 -2.10
CA GLU A 37 -32.52 -0.60 -3.49
C GLU A 37 -31.24 -0.94 -4.25
N LEU A 38 -30.08 -0.79 -3.61
CA LEU A 38 -28.80 -1.22 -4.18
C LEU A 38 -28.81 -2.72 -4.51
N PHE A 39 -29.29 -3.58 -3.61
CA PHE A 39 -29.35 -5.02 -3.89
C PHE A 39 -30.24 -5.36 -5.07
N ASP A 40 -31.41 -4.72 -5.19
CA ASP A 40 -32.38 -4.97 -6.25
C ASP A 40 -31.82 -4.57 -7.64
N GLU A 41 -31.11 -3.44 -7.71
CA GLU A 41 -30.51 -2.95 -8.97
C GLU A 41 -29.22 -3.69 -9.35
N ILE A 42 -28.43 -4.11 -8.34
CA ILE A 42 -27.12 -4.73 -8.57
C ILE A 42 -27.26 -6.21 -8.94
N MET A 43 -28.29 -6.91 -8.44
CA MET A 43 -28.43 -8.35 -8.62
C MET A 43 -29.90 -8.76 -8.82
N ASP A 44 -30.18 -9.39 -9.96
CA ASP A 44 -31.47 -10.02 -10.22
C ASP A 44 -31.31 -11.54 -10.26
N TYR A 45 -32.11 -12.25 -9.46
CA TYR A 45 -32.15 -13.72 -9.39
C TYR A 45 -30.77 -14.40 -9.22
N GLY A 46 -29.85 -13.76 -8.49
CA GLY A 46 -28.50 -14.28 -8.26
C GLY A 46 -27.50 -13.99 -9.40
N VAL A 47 -27.90 -13.23 -10.42
CA VAL A 47 -27.04 -12.77 -11.52
C VAL A 47 -26.71 -11.29 -11.31
N PRO A 48 -25.44 -10.93 -11.10
CA PRO A 48 -25.02 -9.53 -11.04
C PRO A 48 -25.29 -8.81 -12.36
N GLN A 49 -25.92 -7.63 -12.30
CA GLN A 49 -26.28 -6.80 -13.45
C GLN A 49 -25.41 -5.54 -13.48
N LEU A 50 -25.86 -4.47 -12.82
CA LEU A 50 -25.20 -3.17 -12.81
C LEU A 50 -24.30 -3.05 -11.58
N THR A 51 -22.98 -3.01 -11.77
CA THR A 51 -22.01 -2.94 -10.66
C THR A 51 -21.15 -1.67 -10.68
N ASP A 52 -21.42 -0.74 -11.60
CA ASP A 52 -20.68 0.51 -11.75
C ASP A 52 -21.32 1.61 -10.89
N THR A 53 -20.57 2.08 -9.89
CA THR A 53 -21.05 3.07 -8.90
C THR A 53 -21.54 4.37 -9.51
N GLN A 54 -20.86 4.85 -10.57
CA GLN A 54 -21.23 6.10 -11.25
C GLN A 54 -22.60 6.02 -11.90
N ILE A 55 -22.93 4.87 -12.49
CA ILE A 55 -24.23 4.65 -13.12
C ILE A 55 -25.29 4.46 -12.04
N LEU A 56 -24.96 3.67 -11.01
CA LEU A 56 -25.88 3.40 -9.91
C LEU A 56 -26.31 4.71 -9.22
N ASN A 57 -25.38 5.66 -9.01
CA ASN A 57 -25.68 6.92 -8.32
C ASN A 57 -26.80 7.74 -8.98
N ASP A 58 -26.98 7.59 -10.29
CA ASP A 58 -28.01 8.32 -11.03
C ASP A 58 -29.34 7.52 -11.12
N VAL A 59 -29.27 6.20 -10.99
CA VAL A 59 -30.44 5.30 -10.93
C VAL A 59 -31.09 5.36 -9.55
N ILE A 60 -30.28 5.28 -8.49
CA ILE A 60 -30.69 5.22 -7.09
C ILE A 60 -30.66 6.64 -6.52
N LYS A 61 -31.83 7.21 -6.28
CA LYS A 61 -31.97 8.62 -5.85
C LYS A 61 -32.10 8.80 -4.34
N LEU A 62 -32.02 7.72 -3.57
CA LEU A 62 -32.07 7.81 -2.11
C LEU A 62 -30.82 8.50 -1.56
N GLU A 63 -31.02 9.65 -0.92
CA GLU A 63 -29.96 10.35 -0.18
C GLU A 63 -29.59 9.58 1.09
N LEU A 64 -28.31 9.67 1.47
CA LEU A 64 -27.81 9.11 2.72
C LEU A 64 -28.50 9.74 3.92
N ASN A 65 -28.96 8.91 4.85
CA ASN A 65 -29.38 9.37 6.17
C ASN A 65 -28.13 9.72 6.99
N GLU A 66 -27.55 10.88 6.74
CA GLU A 66 -26.53 11.46 7.62
C GLU A 66 -27.21 12.19 8.80
N SER A 67 -26.68 11.98 10.01
CA SER A 67 -27.00 12.85 11.13
C SER A 67 -26.51 14.26 10.79
N LYS A 68 -27.45 15.20 10.63
CA LYS A 68 -27.20 16.55 10.11
C LYS A 68 -26.11 17.30 10.91
N GLU A 69 -24.89 17.29 10.40
CA GLU A 69 -23.95 18.41 10.47
C GLU A 69 -23.64 18.83 9.03
N LYS A 70 -24.50 19.69 8.46
CA LYS A 70 -24.33 20.22 7.11
C LYS A 70 -23.14 21.17 7.08
N SER A 71 -22.09 20.84 6.31
CA SER A 71 -21.30 21.84 5.61
C SER A 71 -21.99 22.15 4.27
N GLU A 72 -22.35 23.41 4.09
CA GLU A 72 -22.85 23.96 2.82
C GLU A 72 -21.77 23.93 1.73
N ASP A 73 -22.24 23.94 0.48
CA ASP A 73 -21.55 24.18 -0.81
C ASP A 73 -21.17 22.95 -1.67
N ASP A 74 -22.06 22.62 -2.63
CA ASP A 74 -21.70 22.65 -4.07
C ASP A 74 -22.97 22.69 -4.95
N PRO A 75 -23.33 23.82 -5.60
CA PRO A 75 -24.59 23.97 -6.36
C PRO A 75 -24.53 23.46 -7.82
N PHE A 76 -23.69 22.47 -8.14
CA PHE A 76 -23.43 22.08 -9.53
C PHE A 76 -23.82 20.63 -9.91
N ALA A 77 -24.52 19.89 -9.05
CA ALA A 77 -24.79 18.47 -9.27
C ALA A 77 -26.11 18.13 -10.02
N ASP A 78 -27.01 19.08 -10.22
CA ASP A 78 -28.41 18.73 -10.55
C ASP A 78 -28.79 18.69 -12.04
N GLU A 79 -27.85 18.86 -12.98
CA GLU A 79 -28.17 18.98 -14.42
C GLU A 79 -27.53 17.91 -15.33
N ILE A 80 -27.65 16.61 -14.97
CA ILE A 80 -27.30 15.49 -15.88
C ILE A 80 -28.39 14.40 -15.85
N ASN A 81 -29.67 14.76 -16.02
CA ASN A 81 -30.78 13.84 -15.72
C ASN A 81 -31.58 13.29 -16.92
N SER A 82 -30.99 13.06 -18.10
CA SER A 82 -31.74 12.35 -19.18
C SER A 82 -30.95 11.50 -20.16
N SER A 83 -29.61 11.44 -20.08
CA SER A 83 -28.79 10.74 -21.09
C SER A 83 -28.36 9.32 -20.70
N ILE A 84 -28.55 8.92 -19.43
CA ILE A 84 -27.92 7.73 -18.84
C ILE A 84 -28.81 6.47 -18.92
N LEU A 85 -30.15 6.63 -18.96
CA LEU A 85 -31.08 5.52 -19.21
C LEU A 85 -30.82 4.79 -20.56
N LYS A 86 -30.07 5.42 -21.48
CA LYS A 86 -29.64 4.81 -22.76
C LYS A 86 -28.32 4.05 -22.65
N THR A 87 -27.53 4.27 -21.60
CA THR A 87 -26.22 3.64 -21.41
C THR A 87 -26.38 2.16 -21.02
N THR A 88 -27.41 1.81 -20.25
CA THR A 88 -27.70 0.42 -19.83
C THR A 88 -27.90 -0.55 -21.02
N THR A 89 -28.36 -0.04 -22.17
CA THR A 89 -28.52 -0.85 -23.41
C THR A 89 -27.36 -0.73 -24.39
N ASN A 90 -26.38 0.16 -24.13
CA ASN A 90 -25.26 0.40 -25.03
C ASN A 90 -24.12 -0.60 -24.75
N ALA A 91 -23.30 -0.86 -25.79
CA ALA A 91 -22.12 -1.70 -25.67
C ALA A 91 -21.05 -1.15 -24.71
N ILE A 92 -21.14 0.14 -24.33
CA ILE A 92 -20.28 0.81 -23.37
C ILE A 92 -21.14 1.13 -22.15
N SER A 93 -20.98 0.38 -21.07
CA SER A 93 -21.70 0.58 -19.83
C SER A 93 -21.05 1.67 -18.97
N TRP A 94 -19.73 1.73 -18.91
CA TRP A 94 -18.97 2.52 -17.93
C TRP A 94 -18.84 4.03 -18.21
N ARG A 95 -19.44 4.56 -19.28
CA ARG A 95 -19.35 5.99 -19.62
C ARG A 95 -20.68 6.54 -20.13
N PRO A 96 -21.33 7.47 -19.42
CA PRO A 96 -22.57 8.07 -19.89
C PRO A 96 -22.34 9.05 -21.04
N THR A 97 -23.36 9.22 -21.88
CA THR A 97 -23.34 10.21 -22.97
C THR A 97 -23.69 11.60 -22.44
N GLY A 98 -23.18 12.66 -23.09
CA GLY A 98 -23.52 14.05 -22.76
C GLY A 98 -22.69 14.70 -21.65
N ILE A 99 -21.61 14.07 -21.19
CA ILE A 99 -20.66 14.67 -20.24
C ILE A 99 -20.03 15.92 -20.87
N PHE A 100 -19.97 17.01 -20.11
CA PHE A 100 -19.37 18.26 -20.56
C PHE A 100 -18.50 18.89 -19.49
N TYR A 101 -17.28 19.26 -19.87
CA TYR A 101 -16.33 19.99 -19.05
C TYR A 101 -15.92 21.30 -19.73
N LYS A 102 -15.84 22.37 -18.93
CA LYS A 102 -15.31 23.66 -19.40
C LYS A 102 -13.85 23.57 -19.85
N LYS A 103 -13.07 22.68 -19.22
CA LYS A 103 -11.68 22.37 -19.55
C LYS A 103 -11.52 20.87 -19.63
N ASN A 104 -10.98 20.38 -20.74
CA ASN A 104 -10.78 18.96 -20.97
C ASN A 104 -9.35 18.57 -20.53
N GLU A 105 -9.24 17.87 -19.42
CA GLU A 105 -7.97 17.49 -18.80
C GLU A 105 -7.95 15.99 -18.53
N PHE A 106 -6.76 15.38 -18.68
CA PHE A 106 -6.58 13.96 -18.48
C PHE A 106 -5.31 13.70 -17.69
N PHE A 107 -5.43 13.18 -16.48
CA PHE A 107 -4.30 12.94 -15.60
C PHE A 107 -3.99 11.45 -15.54
N VAL A 108 -2.72 11.09 -15.62
CA VAL A 108 -2.23 9.72 -15.47
C VAL A 108 -1.18 9.69 -14.37
N ASP A 109 -1.48 8.96 -13.31
CA ASP A 109 -0.59 8.73 -12.18
C ASP A 109 -0.03 7.30 -12.28
N VAL A 110 1.24 7.16 -12.65
CA VAL A 110 1.94 5.88 -12.68
C VAL A 110 2.61 5.66 -11.34
N THR A 111 2.07 4.75 -10.53
CA THR A 111 2.57 4.45 -9.19
C THR A 111 3.19 3.06 -9.14
N GLU A 112 4.48 2.98 -8.83
CA GLU A 112 5.19 1.73 -8.60
C GLU A 112 5.36 1.48 -7.11
N ARG A 113 5.03 0.26 -6.68
CA ARG A 113 5.23 -0.22 -5.33
C ARG A 113 6.25 -1.33 -5.32
N ILE A 114 7.28 -1.19 -4.51
CA ILE A 114 8.38 -2.16 -4.45
C ILE A 114 8.11 -3.17 -3.33
N LEU A 115 8.19 -4.45 -3.71
CA LEU A 115 8.18 -5.60 -2.85
C LEU A 115 9.59 -6.19 -2.81
N LEU A 116 10.30 -5.97 -1.70
CA LEU A 116 11.64 -6.49 -1.47
C LEU A 116 11.68 -7.34 -0.20
N THR A 117 12.27 -8.52 -0.29
CA THR A 117 12.62 -9.33 0.87
C THR A 117 14.05 -9.82 0.74
N VAL A 118 14.88 -9.45 1.71
CA VAL A 118 16.29 -9.85 1.79
C VAL A 118 16.47 -10.75 3.01
N ASN A 119 17.18 -11.86 2.84
CA ASN A 119 17.54 -12.77 3.94
C ASN A 119 18.71 -12.22 4.77
N PRO A 120 18.96 -12.76 5.97
CA PRO A 120 20.12 -12.37 6.80
C PRO A 120 21.47 -12.54 6.08
N ASP A 121 21.57 -13.53 5.18
CA ASP A 121 22.73 -13.75 4.29
C ASP A 121 22.94 -12.66 3.21
N LYS A 122 22.17 -11.56 3.27
CA LYS A 122 22.10 -10.48 2.27
C LYS A 122 21.68 -10.92 0.87
N ARG A 123 21.12 -12.13 0.74
CA ARG A 123 20.56 -12.62 -0.52
C ARG A 123 19.14 -12.11 -0.69
N VAL A 124 18.88 -11.52 -1.86
CA VAL A 124 17.55 -11.06 -2.25
C VAL A 124 16.68 -12.27 -2.58
N VAL A 125 15.63 -12.50 -1.79
CA VAL A 125 14.68 -13.60 -1.99
C VAL A 125 13.59 -13.19 -2.97
N ARG A 126 13.07 -11.97 -2.80
CA ARG A 126 12.00 -11.41 -3.62
C ARG A 126 12.34 -9.97 -3.95
N HIS A 127 12.27 -9.63 -5.23
CA HIS A 127 12.40 -8.27 -5.72
C HIS A 127 11.45 -8.08 -6.89
N GLU A 128 10.27 -7.56 -6.57
CA GLU A 128 9.19 -7.36 -7.53
C GLU A 128 8.64 -5.94 -7.41
N ILE A 129 8.15 -5.41 -8.53
CA ILE A 129 7.38 -4.18 -8.60
C ILE A 129 5.95 -4.56 -8.85
N HIS A 130 5.05 -4.00 -8.05
CA HIS A 130 3.63 -3.91 -8.34
C HIS A 130 3.32 -2.47 -8.77
N GLY A 131 3.07 -2.29 -10.06
CA GLY A 131 2.70 -1.00 -10.61
C GLY A 131 1.21 -0.91 -10.87
N SER A 132 0.66 0.27 -10.64
CA SER A 132 -0.71 0.63 -10.99
C SER A 132 -0.69 1.94 -11.77
N ILE A 133 -1.52 2.01 -12.81
CA ILE A 133 -1.74 3.23 -13.59
C ILE A 133 -3.14 3.73 -13.26
N ASP A 134 -3.17 4.74 -12.40
CA ASP A 134 -4.39 5.43 -12.01
C ASP A 134 -4.65 6.61 -12.95
N VAL A 135 -5.91 6.81 -13.30
CA VAL A 135 -6.31 7.86 -14.26
C VAL A 135 -7.36 8.76 -13.62
N LYS A 136 -7.28 10.05 -13.92
CA LYS A 136 -8.36 11.02 -13.68
C LYS A 136 -8.79 11.64 -14.99
N CYS A 137 -9.99 11.30 -15.43
CA CYS A 137 -10.56 11.72 -16.70
C CYS A 137 -11.56 12.85 -16.47
N TYR A 138 -11.29 14.02 -17.05
CA TYR A 138 -12.22 15.15 -17.09
C TYR A 138 -12.39 15.56 -18.55
N LEU A 139 -13.04 14.68 -19.33
CA LEU A 139 -13.20 14.83 -20.76
C LEU A 139 -14.67 14.88 -21.14
N SER A 140 -15.01 15.74 -22.10
CA SER A 140 -16.37 15.88 -22.61
C SER A 140 -16.69 14.80 -23.65
N GLY A 141 -17.95 14.40 -23.79
CA GLY A 141 -18.37 13.46 -24.83
C GLY A 141 -17.89 12.02 -24.60
N MET A 142 -17.56 11.32 -25.69
CA MET A 142 -17.19 9.89 -25.72
C MET A 142 -15.81 9.69 -26.37
N PRO A 143 -14.72 10.15 -25.71
CA PRO A 143 -13.42 10.23 -26.34
C PRO A 143 -12.80 8.84 -26.42
N MET A 144 -12.19 8.56 -27.57
CA MET A 144 -11.33 7.41 -27.76
C MET A 144 -9.89 7.79 -27.39
N LEU A 145 -9.30 7.06 -26.45
CA LEU A 145 -7.94 7.25 -25.98
C LEU A 145 -7.03 6.14 -26.49
N ARG A 146 -5.78 6.50 -26.79
CA ARG A 146 -4.71 5.55 -27.10
C ARG A 146 -3.46 5.88 -26.30
N ILE A 147 -2.95 4.91 -25.56
CA ILE A 147 -1.73 5.02 -24.75
C ILE A 147 -0.68 4.05 -25.28
N GLY A 148 0.51 4.58 -25.57
CA GLY A 148 1.71 3.80 -25.89
C GLY A 148 2.68 3.79 -24.70
N ILE A 149 3.05 2.59 -24.25
CA ILE A 149 4.03 2.42 -23.16
C ILE A 149 5.28 1.77 -23.74
N ASN A 150 6.45 2.34 -23.43
CA ASN A 150 7.75 1.88 -23.96
C ASN A 150 8.00 0.37 -23.74
N LYS A 151 7.63 -0.16 -22.57
CA LYS A 151 7.82 -1.56 -22.19
C LYS A 151 6.97 -2.53 -22.99
N LEU A 152 5.81 -2.08 -23.47
CA LEU A 152 4.92 -2.86 -24.33
C LEU A 152 5.44 -2.90 -25.77
N LEU A 153 6.10 -1.83 -26.21
CA LEU A 153 6.63 -1.69 -27.56
C LEU A 153 7.94 -2.47 -27.78
N GLN A 154 8.65 -2.84 -26.71
CA GLN A 154 9.87 -3.65 -26.79
C GLN A 154 9.56 -5.14 -26.99
N GLU A 155 10.18 -5.75 -27.99
CA GLU A 155 10.12 -7.18 -28.24
C GLU A 155 10.87 -7.98 -27.15
N GLY A 156 10.28 -9.09 -26.66
CA GLY A 156 10.91 -9.99 -25.68
C GLY A 156 10.50 -9.80 -24.21
N ASN A 157 9.55 -8.90 -23.90
CA ASN A 157 9.03 -8.70 -22.54
C ASN A 157 7.81 -9.59 -22.19
N ASP A 158 7.72 -10.82 -22.69
CA ASP A 158 6.56 -11.73 -22.48
C ASP A 158 6.22 -11.93 -20.99
N LYS A 159 7.22 -11.84 -20.10
CA LYS A 159 7.04 -11.90 -18.64
C LYS A 159 6.26 -10.73 -18.06
N PHE A 160 6.33 -9.56 -18.69
CA PHE A 160 5.57 -8.37 -18.30
C PHE A 160 4.10 -8.52 -18.66
N PHE A 161 3.80 -9.06 -19.85
CA PHE A 161 2.43 -9.29 -20.32
C PHE A 161 1.66 -10.31 -19.48
N ALA A 162 2.36 -11.29 -18.91
CA ALA A 162 1.73 -12.36 -18.12
C ALA A 162 1.02 -11.89 -16.84
N LYS A 163 1.42 -10.75 -16.27
CA LYS A 163 0.84 -10.20 -15.02
C LYS A 163 0.15 -8.84 -15.22
N LEU A 164 -0.23 -8.52 -16.47
CA LEU A 164 -0.91 -7.27 -16.81
C LEU A 164 -2.42 -7.45 -16.73
N HIS A 165 -3.08 -6.66 -15.90
CA HIS A 165 -4.52 -6.63 -15.74
C HIS A 165 -5.04 -5.27 -16.19
N PHE A 166 -6.07 -5.27 -17.03
CA PHE A 166 -6.67 -4.04 -17.55
C PHE A 166 -8.06 -3.83 -16.99
N HIS A 167 -8.45 -2.57 -16.93
CA HIS A 167 -9.85 -2.20 -16.75
C HIS A 167 -10.70 -2.67 -17.93
N GLN A 168 -11.99 -2.92 -17.68
CA GLN A 168 -12.95 -3.38 -18.70
C GLN A 168 -13.09 -2.44 -19.91
N CYS A 169 -12.67 -1.18 -19.77
CA CYS A 169 -12.73 -0.21 -20.84
C CYS A 169 -11.71 -0.44 -21.96
N VAL A 170 -10.71 -1.29 -21.74
CA VAL A 170 -9.62 -1.56 -22.68
C VAL A 170 -10.02 -2.59 -23.73
N GLU A 171 -9.80 -2.24 -25.00
CA GLU A 171 -10.06 -3.11 -26.14
C GLU A 171 -8.93 -4.15 -26.30
N LEU A 172 -9.04 -5.26 -25.57
CA LEU A 172 -8.06 -6.37 -25.60
C LEU A 172 -7.71 -6.90 -27.01
N PRO A 173 -8.64 -6.99 -27.98
CA PRO A 173 -8.29 -7.44 -29.33
C PRO A 173 -7.29 -6.52 -30.04
N LYS A 174 -7.45 -5.20 -29.90
CA LYS A 174 -6.52 -4.21 -30.51
C LYS A 174 -5.19 -4.16 -29.78
N PHE A 175 -5.21 -4.38 -28.46
CA PHE A 175 -3.98 -4.53 -27.68
C PHE A 175 -3.13 -5.71 -28.16
N THR A 176 -3.76 -6.84 -28.48
CA THR A 176 -3.06 -8.06 -28.91
C THR A 176 -2.36 -7.89 -30.26
N SER A 177 -2.95 -7.13 -31.20
CA SER A 177 -2.34 -6.88 -32.51
C SER A 177 -1.29 -5.76 -32.47
N ASP A 178 -1.64 -4.61 -31.90
CA ASP A 178 -0.88 -3.37 -32.08
C ASP A 178 0.02 -3.07 -30.88
N ARG A 179 -0.16 -3.79 -29.76
CA ARG A 179 0.47 -3.51 -28.45
C ARG A 179 0.18 -2.10 -27.92
N LEU A 180 -0.98 -1.56 -28.32
CA LEU A 180 -1.46 -0.24 -27.92
C LEU A 180 -2.71 -0.37 -27.06
N ILE A 181 -2.76 0.38 -25.97
CA ILE A 181 -3.91 0.40 -25.07
C ILE A 181 -4.91 1.39 -25.67
N SER A 182 -5.98 0.88 -26.29
CA SER A 182 -7.09 1.68 -26.82
C SER A 182 -8.32 1.50 -25.94
N PHE A 183 -8.95 2.59 -25.52
CA PHE A 183 -10.09 2.55 -24.61
C PHE A 183 -10.92 3.84 -24.63
N ILE A 184 -12.16 3.73 -24.18
CA ILE A 184 -13.01 4.88 -23.85
C ILE A 184 -13.05 4.97 -22.32
N PRO A 185 -12.49 6.01 -21.68
CA PRO A 185 -12.33 6.07 -20.23
C PRO A 185 -13.67 6.28 -19.51
N PRO A 186 -13.92 5.61 -18.36
CA PRO A 186 -14.88 6.10 -17.38
C PRO A 186 -14.62 7.56 -17.00
N ASP A 187 -15.65 8.24 -16.51
CA ASP A 187 -15.47 9.61 -16.05
C ASP A 187 -14.82 9.66 -14.67
N GLY A 188 -14.12 10.73 -14.33
CA GLY A 188 -13.48 10.86 -13.02
C GLY A 188 -12.32 9.90 -12.78
N LYS A 189 -12.19 9.39 -11.55
CA LYS A 189 -11.03 8.61 -11.09
C LYS A 189 -11.26 7.11 -11.25
N PHE A 190 -10.36 6.40 -11.91
CA PHE A 190 -10.39 4.94 -12.01
C PHE A 190 -8.98 4.36 -12.24
N GLU A 191 -8.81 3.08 -11.94
CA GLU A 191 -7.58 2.34 -12.19
C GLU A 191 -7.62 1.76 -13.60
N LEU A 192 -6.68 2.14 -14.47
CA LEU A 192 -6.65 1.73 -15.87
C LEU A 192 -5.99 0.35 -16.04
N CYS A 193 -4.84 0.14 -15.39
CA CYS A 193 -4.15 -1.13 -15.48
C CYS A 193 -3.18 -1.36 -14.32
N ASN A 194 -3.02 -2.64 -13.99
CA ASN A 194 -2.08 -3.14 -12.99
C ASN A 194 -1.08 -4.06 -13.64
N TYR A 195 0.18 -3.92 -13.26
CA TYR A 195 1.27 -4.74 -13.76
C TYR A 195 2.16 -5.20 -12.61
N ALA A 196 2.77 -6.37 -12.79
CA ALA A 196 3.79 -6.85 -11.88
C ALA A 196 5.03 -7.31 -12.65
N LEU A 197 6.20 -6.87 -12.18
CA LEU A 197 7.50 -7.13 -12.81
C LEU A 197 8.51 -7.58 -11.76
N SER A 198 9.18 -8.71 -11.98
CA SER A 198 10.34 -9.09 -11.17
C SER A 198 11.60 -8.40 -11.71
N ILE A 199 12.40 -7.77 -10.84
CA ILE A 199 13.61 -7.03 -11.24
C ILE A 199 14.89 -7.74 -10.79
N ARG A 200 15.98 -7.52 -11.54
CA ARG A 200 17.33 -8.03 -11.23
C ARG A 200 18.32 -6.95 -10.79
N SER A 201 17.89 -5.70 -10.69
CA SER A 201 18.72 -4.58 -10.23
C SER A 201 18.97 -4.69 -8.73
N PRO A 202 20.00 -4.01 -8.20
CA PRO A 202 20.16 -3.89 -6.76
C PRO A 202 18.96 -3.17 -6.12
N PRO A 203 18.70 -3.40 -4.83
CA PRO A 203 17.69 -2.67 -4.07
C PRO A 203 17.99 -1.17 -4.02
N LEU A 204 16.94 -0.33 -4.11
CA LEU A 204 17.06 1.14 -4.01
C LEU A 204 17.74 1.61 -2.72
N ILE A 205 17.46 0.97 -1.59
CA ILE A 205 18.09 1.21 -0.29
C ILE A 205 18.64 -0.13 0.20
N GLU A 206 19.95 -0.27 0.16
CA GLU A 206 20.64 -1.45 0.63
C GLU A 206 21.08 -1.29 2.08
N VAL A 207 20.66 -2.21 2.96
CA VAL A 207 21.20 -2.28 4.33
C VAL A 207 22.55 -2.98 4.29
N THR A 208 23.61 -2.19 4.23
CA THR A 208 25.00 -2.67 4.16
C THR A 208 25.47 -3.34 5.45
N GLU A 209 25.06 -2.81 6.61
CA GLU A 209 25.46 -3.28 7.93
C GLU A 209 24.25 -3.20 8.87
N HIS A 210 24.00 -4.28 9.60
CA HIS A 210 23.03 -4.34 10.70
C HIS A 210 23.65 -5.20 11.80
N GLU A 211 24.18 -4.56 12.84
CA GLU A 211 24.93 -5.26 13.89
C GLU A 211 24.41 -4.93 15.28
N PHE A 212 24.15 -5.96 16.07
CA PHE A 212 23.76 -5.88 17.47
C PHE A 212 24.91 -6.41 18.34
N LYS A 213 25.65 -5.51 19.00
CA LYS A 213 26.77 -5.85 19.87
C LYS A 213 26.43 -5.55 21.32
N VAL A 214 26.54 -6.56 22.18
CA VAL A 214 26.50 -6.36 23.63
C VAL A 214 27.90 -6.07 24.13
N ILE A 215 28.08 -4.93 24.78
CA ILE A 215 29.33 -4.46 25.37
C ILE A 215 29.20 -4.58 26.88
N ASP A 216 30.16 -5.28 27.49
CA ASP A 216 30.29 -5.48 28.93
C ASP A 216 29.02 -6.03 29.63
N ASN A 217 28.16 -6.76 28.90
CA ASN A 217 26.83 -7.23 29.35
C ASN A 217 25.92 -6.13 29.92
N GLN A 218 26.22 -4.87 29.64
CA GLN A 218 25.51 -3.71 30.18
C GLN A 218 25.00 -2.77 29.09
N ILE A 219 25.58 -2.80 27.88
CA ILE A 219 25.22 -1.87 26.82
C ILE A 219 24.98 -2.64 25.53
N LEU A 220 23.75 -2.61 25.03
CA LEU A 220 23.44 -3.03 23.66
C LEU A 220 23.73 -1.87 22.71
N ARG A 221 24.72 -2.05 21.84
CA ARG A 221 25.04 -1.14 20.75
C ARG A 221 24.49 -1.71 19.44
N THR A 222 23.59 -0.95 18.82
CA THR A 222 23.06 -1.29 17.48
C THR A 222 23.61 -0.30 16.46
N THR A 223 24.32 -0.82 15.46
CA THR A 223 24.88 -0.04 14.35
C THR A 223 24.18 -0.45 13.06
N ILE A 224 23.69 0.53 12.31
CA ILE A 224 22.97 0.30 11.06
C ILE A 224 23.49 1.25 10.00
N SER A 225 23.99 0.68 8.91
CA SER A 225 24.52 1.41 7.77
C SER A 225 23.71 1.07 6.52
N ILE A 226 23.22 2.08 5.83
CA ILE A 226 22.48 1.97 4.57
C ILE A 226 23.26 2.61 3.42
N HIS A 227 23.01 2.15 2.21
CA HIS A 227 23.51 2.72 0.97
C HIS A 227 22.38 2.83 -0.06
N THR A 228 22.27 3.97 -0.73
CA THR A 228 21.20 4.20 -1.73
C THR A 228 21.68 3.93 -3.16
N ASN A 229 21.06 3.00 -3.87
CA ASN A 229 21.42 2.62 -5.23
C ASN A 229 20.47 3.25 -6.27
N PHE A 230 20.48 4.57 -6.40
CA PHE A 230 19.74 5.28 -7.44
C PHE A 230 20.46 6.54 -7.91
N ARG A 231 19.97 7.16 -9.00
CA ARG A 231 20.62 8.30 -9.65
C ARG A 231 20.85 9.45 -8.68
N MET A 232 22.06 10.02 -8.69
CA MET A 232 22.45 11.11 -7.77
C MET A 232 21.57 12.36 -7.86
N GLY A 233 21.00 12.66 -9.03
CA GLY A 233 20.08 13.78 -9.22
C GLY A 233 18.67 13.57 -8.69
N ALA A 234 18.37 12.36 -8.21
CA ALA A 234 17.09 12.05 -7.60
C ALA A 234 17.18 12.18 -6.07
N HIS A 235 16.04 12.54 -5.47
CA HIS A 235 15.89 12.70 -4.04
C HIS A 235 14.77 11.79 -3.56
N LEU A 236 15.09 10.99 -2.54
CA LEU A 236 14.13 10.17 -1.82
C LEU A 236 13.59 10.98 -0.65
N GLU A 237 12.27 10.99 -0.49
CA GLU A 237 11.54 11.75 0.50
C GLU A 237 10.94 10.84 1.58
N GLY A 238 10.93 11.32 2.82
CA GLY A 238 10.23 10.66 3.93
C GLY A 238 10.75 9.26 4.23
N LEU A 239 12.08 9.06 4.22
CA LEU A 239 12.70 7.78 4.58
C LEU A 239 12.48 7.47 6.06
N VAL A 240 11.84 6.35 6.37
CA VAL A 240 11.68 5.85 7.72
C VAL A 240 12.16 4.41 7.78
N ILE A 241 13.22 4.17 8.55
CA ILE A 241 13.76 2.84 8.78
C ILE A 241 13.35 2.39 10.18
N LYS A 242 12.61 1.29 10.22
CA LYS A 242 12.07 0.67 11.42
C LYS A 242 12.92 -0.54 11.76
N VAL A 243 13.66 -0.43 12.86
CA VAL A 243 14.60 -1.46 13.30
C VAL A 243 14.08 -2.02 14.61
N PRO A 244 13.56 -3.24 14.60
CA PRO A 244 13.04 -3.84 15.82
C PRO A 244 14.17 -4.28 16.73
N ILE A 245 13.92 -4.17 18.04
CA ILE A 245 14.76 -4.79 19.05
C ILE A 245 13.98 -5.94 19.66
N ASN A 246 14.59 -7.12 19.71
CA ASN A 246 14.00 -8.27 20.36
C ASN A 246 14.22 -8.16 21.88
N LEU A 247 13.16 -7.84 22.63
CA LEU A 247 13.21 -7.75 24.09
C LEU A 247 13.33 -9.11 24.78
N ASP A 248 12.98 -10.21 24.09
CA ASP A 248 13.17 -11.56 24.65
C ASP A 248 14.66 -11.92 24.75
N LEU A 249 15.48 -11.36 23.85
CA LEU A 249 16.92 -11.54 23.84
C LEU A 249 17.68 -10.49 24.65
N TYR A 250 17.11 -9.27 24.76
CA TYR A 250 17.76 -8.14 25.39
C TYR A 250 16.83 -7.50 26.43
N ASP A 251 17.12 -7.74 27.72
CA ASP A 251 16.42 -7.06 28.82
C ASP A 251 16.95 -5.61 28.93
N ILE A 252 16.19 -4.66 28.38
CA ILE A 252 16.60 -3.24 28.31
C ILE A 252 16.14 -2.49 29.56
N ASP A 253 17.07 -1.75 30.17
CA ASP A 253 16.77 -0.80 31.23
C ASP A 253 16.19 0.50 30.65
N PHE A 254 14.86 0.63 30.70
CA PHE A 254 14.17 1.86 30.28
C PHE A 254 14.25 3.01 31.30
N ARG A 255 14.86 2.82 32.48
CA ARG A 255 15.11 3.93 33.41
C ARG A 255 16.20 4.87 32.90
N THR A 256 17.11 4.34 32.10
CA THR A 256 18.18 5.11 31.47
C THR A 256 17.75 5.59 30.10
N THR A 257 17.96 6.88 29.79
CA THR A 257 17.66 7.42 28.47
C THR A 257 18.59 6.80 27.41
N PRO A 258 18.06 6.19 26.33
CA PRO A 258 18.89 5.63 25.26
C PRO A 258 19.66 6.73 24.54
N LYS A 259 20.89 6.41 24.10
CA LYS A 259 21.75 7.36 23.39
C LYS A 259 21.75 7.06 21.90
N PHE A 260 21.49 8.07 21.09
CA PHE A 260 21.48 7.97 19.63
C PHE A 260 22.56 8.85 19.02
N LYS A 261 23.25 8.35 18.00
CA LYS A 261 24.20 9.10 17.18
C LYS A 261 23.87 8.83 15.71
N THR A 262 23.56 9.88 14.96
CA THR A 262 23.34 9.81 13.52
C THR A 262 24.00 10.98 12.81
N ARG A 263 24.41 10.78 11.56
CA ARG A 263 24.93 11.85 10.69
C ARG A 263 23.80 12.58 9.95
N GLN A 264 22.69 11.89 9.67
CA GLN A 264 21.57 12.41 8.89
C GLN A 264 20.24 11.93 9.47
N GLY A 265 19.25 12.82 9.50
CA GLY A 265 17.94 12.55 10.05
C GLY A 265 17.90 12.55 11.58
N LYS A 266 16.80 12.02 12.11
CA LYS A 266 16.51 11.92 13.54
C LYS A 266 16.27 10.46 13.91
N VAL A 267 16.68 10.07 15.11
CA VAL A 267 16.47 8.71 15.63
C VAL A 267 15.63 8.81 16.90
N SER A 268 14.60 7.99 16.98
CA SER A 268 13.73 7.87 18.15
C SER A 268 13.43 6.40 18.42
N TYR A 269 13.04 6.07 19.65
CA TYR A 269 12.62 4.72 20.01
C TYR A 269 11.14 4.73 20.37
N LYS A 270 10.36 3.85 19.74
CA LYS A 270 8.96 3.63 20.06
C LYS A 270 8.83 2.45 21.00
N PHE A 271 8.34 2.72 22.22
CA PHE A 271 8.12 1.71 23.26
C PHE A 271 6.97 0.74 22.91
N ASP A 272 5.91 1.22 22.25
CA ASP A 272 4.74 0.39 21.96
C ASP A 272 5.06 -0.79 21.02
N GLU A 273 5.93 -0.55 20.03
CA GLU A 273 6.29 -1.55 19.01
C GLU A 273 7.64 -2.22 19.29
N ASN A 274 8.42 -1.70 20.24
CA ASN A 274 9.83 -2.04 20.51
C ASN A 274 10.73 -1.84 19.29
N VAL A 275 10.63 -0.67 18.65
CA VAL A 275 11.29 -0.36 17.38
C VAL A 275 12.06 0.95 17.47
N ILE A 276 13.31 0.93 17.00
CA ILE A 276 14.08 2.14 16.70
C ILE A 276 13.59 2.69 15.36
N LEU A 277 13.12 3.93 15.37
CA LEU A 277 12.76 4.69 14.18
C LEU A 277 13.88 5.63 13.80
N TRP A 278 14.43 5.43 12.61
CA TRP A 278 15.34 6.37 11.98
C TRP A 278 14.65 7.06 10.81
N SER A 279 14.35 8.35 10.97
CA SER A 279 13.64 9.18 10.00
C SER A 279 14.59 10.18 9.31
N ILE A 280 14.63 10.19 7.99
CA ILE A 280 15.39 11.14 7.16
C ILE A 280 14.43 11.82 6.19
N ASP A 281 14.36 13.15 6.24
CA ASP A 281 13.39 13.92 5.43
C ASP A 281 13.68 13.84 3.93
N SER A 282 14.96 13.97 3.55
CA SER A 282 15.41 13.86 2.17
C SER A 282 16.79 13.23 2.06
N LEU A 283 16.96 12.29 1.13
CA LEU A 283 18.23 11.60 0.88
C LEU A 283 18.51 11.53 -0.63
N SER A 284 19.68 12.01 -1.05
CA SER A 284 20.13 11.91 -2.44
C SER A 284 20.62 10.50 -2.79
N GLY A 285 20.57 10.14 -4.07
CA GLY A 285 21.11 8.87 -4.56
C GLY A 285 22.63 8.73 -4.37
N ASP A 286 23.09 7.48 -4.40
CA ASP A 286 24.50 7.07 -4.25
C ASP A 286 25.19 7.62 -2.98
N ARG A 287 24.48 7.61 -1.85
CA ARG A 287 25.03 7.98 -0.55
C ARG A 287 24.88 6.87 0.46
N SER A 288 25.90 6.76 1.32
CA SER A 288 25.89 5.87 2.48
C SER A 288 25.64 6.67 3.75
N CYS A 289 24.73 6.20 4.59
CA CYS A 289 24.40 6.81 5.88
C CYS A 289 24.47 5.75 6.98
N THR A 290 24.86 6.17 8.19
CA THR A 290 24.97 5.28 9.35
C THR A 290 24.30 5.92 10.54
N MET A 291 23.60 5.08 11.30
CA MET A 291 23.09 5.41 12.63
C MET A 291 23.65 4.44 13.66
N MET A 292 23.82 4.93 14.88
CA MET A 292 24.23 4.14 16.03
C MET A 292 23.29 4.43 17.21
N SER A 293 22.90 3.39 17.92
CA SER A 293 22.14 3.51 19.17
C SER A 293 22.81 2.71 20.28
N GLN A 294 22.62 3.17 21.51
CA GLN A 294 23.09 2.51 22.72
C GLN A 294 21.96 2.45 23.73
N PHE A 295 21.60 1.22 24.11
CA PHE A 295 20.64 0.91 25.15
C PHE A 295 21.38 0.28 26.33
N ARG A 296 20.97 0.62 27.56
CA ARG A 296 21.49 -0.04 28.75
C ARG A 296 20.69 -1.33 28.97
N LEU A 297 21.36 -2.41 29.34
CA LEU A 297 20.74 -3.69 29.66
C LEU A 297 20.60 -3.83 31.17
N ASN A 298 19.51 -4.43 31.61
CA ASN A 298 19.36 -4.93 32.98
C ASN A 298 20.23 -6.19 33.09
N THR A 299 21.34 -6.09 33.79
CA THR A 299 22.08 -7.29 34.17
C THR A 299 21.31 -7.92 35.33
N PRO A 300 21.03 -9.25 35.33
CA PRO A 300 20.66 -9.90 36.57
C PRO A 300 21.85 -9.76 37.51
N GLU A 301 21.76 -8.86 38.48
CA GLU A 301 22.68 -8.87 39.60
C GLU A 301 22.55 -10.26 40.24
N ILE A 302 23.56 -11.11 40.06
CA ILE A 302 23.80 -12.19 41.00
C ILE A 302 24.06 -11.45 42.31
N SER A 303 23.02 -11.25 43.10
CA SER A 303 23.18 -10.79 44.46
C SER A 303 24.03 -11.85 45.15
N GLU A 304 25.33 -11.60 45.27
CA GLU A 304 26.18 -12.31 46.22
C GLU A 304 25.58 -12.02 47.60
N SER A 305 24.64 -12.88 48.01
CA SER A 305 24.13 -12.90 49.35
C SER A 305 25.32 -13.14 50.26
N LYS A 306 25.77 -12.08 50.96
CA LYS A 306 26.69 -12.22 52.09
C LYS A 306 26.11 -13.31 53.00
N PRO A 307 26.88 -14.34 53.38
CA PRO A 307 26.36 -15.39 54.25
C PRO A 307 26.01 -14.76 55.60
N VAL A 308 24.72 -14.68 55.90
CA VAL A 308 24.24 -14.35 57.24
C VAL A 308 24.58 -15.55 58.11
N ILE A 309 25.60 -15.39 58.96
CA ILE A 309 25.89 -16.32 60.05
C ILE A 309 24.75 -16.15 61.06
N GLY A 310 23.80 -17.06 61.01
CA GLY A 310 22.66 -17.12 61.93
C GLY A 310 21.93 -18.43 61.73
N MET A 311 22.06 -19.32 62.71
CA MET A 311 21.37 -20.61 62.77
C MET A 311 19.85 -20.40 62.74
N ASP A 312 19.19 -20.98 61.75
CA ASP A 312 18.01 -21.85 61.91
C ASP A 312 17.63 -22.44 60.52
N PRO A 313 17.33 -23.75 60.41
CA PRO A 313 16.90 -24.33 59.15
C PRO A 313 15.49 -23.83 58.78
N PRO A 314 15.26 -23.32 57.55
CA PRO A 314 13.92 -22.91 57.13
C PRO A 314 13.00 -24.14 56.98
N PRO A 315 11.69 -24.00 57.27
CA PRO A 315 10.75 -25.10 57.15
C PRO A 315 10.59 -25.51 55.67
N LYS A 316 10.51 -26.82 55.42
CA LYS A 316 10.26 -27.37 54.07
C LYS A 316 8.89 -26.92 53.57
N VAL A 317 8.87 -25.91 52.70
CA VAL A 317 7.68 -25.54 51.93
C VAL A 317 7.58 -26.48 50.72
N THR A 318 6.71 -27.48 50.82
CA THR A 318 6.31 -28.32 49.68
C THR A 318 5.43 -27.47 48.76
N LYS A 319 5.98 -26.90 47.68
CA LYS A 319 5.16 -26.31 46.63
C LYS A 319 4.42 -27.43 45.88
N PRO A 320 3.10 -27.30 45.62
CA PRO A 320 2.38 -28.25 44.77
C PRO A 320 2.92 -28.18 43.33
N GLN A 321 3.15 -29.35 42.72
CA GLN A 321 3.61 -29.50 41.33
C GLN A 321 2.51 -29.06 40.35
N PHE A 322 2.50 -27.79 39.97
CA PHE A 322 1.70 -27.29 38.84
C PHE A 322 2.42 -27.36 37.49
N ASP A 323 3.70 -27.77 37.48
CA ASP A 323 4.53 -27.83 36.27
C ASP A 323 4.20 -28.98 35.29
N LYS A 324 3.30 -29.90 35.68
CA LYS A 324 2.88 -31.01 34.80
C LYS A 324 1.64 -30.74 33.95
N ILE A 325 0.95 -29.61 34.12
CA ILE A 325 -0.27 -29.31 33.35
C ILE A 325 0.01 -28.32 32.20
N LYS A 326 1.11 -27.57 32.22
CA LYS A 326 1.50 -26.72 31.08
C LYS A 326 2.15 -27.48 29.92
N ALA A 327 2.65 -28.69 30.14
CA ALA A 327 3.38 -29.47 29.13
C ALA A 327 2.47 -30.32 28.22
N THR A 328 1.16 -30.04 28.15
CA THR A 328 0.21 -30.89 27.38
C THR A 328 -0.81 -30.08 26.58
N VAL A 329 -0.60 -28.77 26.38
CA VAL A 329 -1.49 -27.90 25.57
C VAL A 329 -0.70 -27.10 24.52
N GLU A 330 0.54 -27.50 24.21
CA GLU A 330 1.32 -26.87 23.14
C GLU A 330 1.70 -27.94 22.11
N ASP A 331 0.71 -28.49 21.43
CA ASP A 331 0.87 -29.21 20.16
C ASP A 331 -0.49 -29.18 19.46
N ASP A 332 -0.67 -28.19 18.59
CA ASP A 332 -1.53 -28.14 17.39
C ASP A 332 -1.95 -26.70 17.11
N ASP A 333 -1.05 -25.92 16.50
CA ASP A 333 -1.40 -24.90 15.50
C ASP A 333 -0.11 -24.44 14.79
N ASP A 334 -0.05 -24.72 13.48
CA ASP A 334 0.95 -24.26 12.52
C ASP A 334 0.98 -22.72 12.44
N ILE A 335 1.65 -22.07 13.39
CA ILE A 335 2.06 -20.68 13.28
C ILE A 335 3.58 -20.66 13.44
N THR A 336 4.28 -20.61 12.31
CA THR A 336 5.67 -20.14 12.25
C THR A 336 5.67 -18.67 12.67
N VAL A 337 5.63 -18.43 13.99
CA VAL A 337 5.87 -17.12 14.60
C VAL A 337 7.31 -16.75 14.25
N SER A 338 7.48 -15.82 13.33
CA SER A 338 8.77 -15.23 12.98
C SER A 338 9.40 -14.63 14.24
N GLN A 339 10.27 -15.40 14.91
CA GLN A 339 11.03 -14.99 16.11
C GLN A 339 12.03 -13.84 15.84
N TYR A 340 12.17 -13.42 14.58
CA TYR A 340 12.89 -12.22 14.20
C TYR A 340 11.88 -11.21 13.67
N LYS A 341 11.76 -10.08 14.37
CA LYS A 341 11.13 -8.91 13.78
C LYS A 341 12.11 -8.40 12.71
N ASP A 342 11.64 -8.26 11.48
CA ASP A 342 12.47 -7.81 10.36
C ASP A 342 12.65 -6.29 10.35
N ILE A 343 13.75 -5.78 9.79
CA ILE A 343 13.90 -4.35 9.50
C ILE A 343 12.95 -3.99 8.36
N ARG A 344 12.12 -2.97 8.58
CA ARG A 344 11.20 -2.43 7.56
C ARG A 344 11.63 -1.03 7.15
N ILE A 345 11.52 -0.73 5.86
CA ILE A 345 11.90 0.56 5.31
C ILE A 345 10.71 1.16 4.56
N GLU A 346 10.39 2.41 4.87
CA GLU A 346 9.35 3.20 4.23
C GLU A 346 9.99 4.41 3.53
N PHE A 347 9.60 4.68 2.28
CA PHE A 347 10.10 5.79 1.50
C PHE A 347 9.21 6.13 0.31
N GLU A 348 9.37 7.36 -0.18
CA GLU A 348 8.78 7.82 -1.43
C GLU A 348 9.88 8.37 -2.35
N LEU A 349 9.85 7.97 -3.62
CA LEU A 349 10.71 8.49 -4.67
C LEU A 349 9.84 9.13 -5.76
N PRO A 350 9.68 10.46 -5.77
CA PRO A 350 8.89 11.16 -6.77
C PRO A 350 9.56 11.15 -8.16
N ASP A 351 8.75 11.28 -9.20
CA ASP A 351 9.12 11.50 -10.61
C ASP A 351 10.01 10.42 -11.25
N ILE A 352 10.10 9.25 -10.63
CA ILE A 352 10.92 8.13 -11.10
C ILE A 352 10.11 6.83 -11.05
N THR A 353 10.30 6.00 -12.07
CA THR A 353 9.91 4.58 -12.09
C THR A 353 11.16 3.70 -12.04
N LEU A 354 11.14 2.68 -11.20
CA LEU A 354 12.22 1.70 -11.10
C LEU A 354 12.18 0.72 -12.29
N SER A 355 10.99 0.39 -12.80
CA SER A 355 10.88 -0.47 -13.99
C SER A 355 11.39 0.22 -15.27
N SER A 356 11.60 1.55 -15.24
CA SER A 356 11.80 2.41 -16.41
C SER A 356 10.58 2.46 -17.34
N LEU A 357 9.38 2.16 -16.84
CA LEU A 357 8.13 2.36 -17.56
C LEU A 357 7.93 3.85 -17.82
N LYS A 358 7.62 4.18 -19.07
CA LYS A 358 7.29 5.53 -19.53
C LYS A 358 6.16 5.47 -20.53
N ILE A 359 5.27 6.44 -20.40
CA ILE A 359 4.25 6.73 -21.40
C ILE A 359 4.93 7.48 -22.54
N GLU A 360 5.07 6.86 -23.70
CA GLU A 360 5.72 7.46 -24.88
C GLU A 360 4.79 8.42 -25.60
N TYR A 361 3.51 8.04 -25.71
CA TYR A 361 2.50 8.90 -26.29
C TYR A 361 1.13 8.62 -25.69
N LEU A 362 0.32 9.66 -25.67
CA LEU A 362 -1.07 9.65 -25.24
C LEU A 362 -1.87 10.47 -26.25
N LYS A 363 -2.78 9.80 -26.96
CA LYS A 363 -3.63 10.42 -27.98
C LYS A 363 -5.07 10.40 -27.50
N ILE A 364 -5.71 11.57 -27.51
CA ILE A 364 -7.12 11.77 -27.20
C ILE A 364 -7.80 12.17 -28.51
N THR A 365 -8.82 11.41 -28.92
CA THR A 365 -9.63 11.72 -30.11
C THR A 365 -11.11 11.74 -29.75
N GLU A 366 -11.77 12.85 -30.05
CA GLU A 366 -13.21 13.01 -29.93
C GLU A 366 -13.76 13.51 -31.28
N ASP A 367 -14.45 12.66 -32.01
CA ASP A 367 -14.85 12.94 -33.39
C ASP A 367 -15.97 13.99 -33.49
N LEU A 368 -16.82 14.12 -32.46
CA LEU A 368 -17.99 15.00 -32.49
C LEU A 368 -17.69 16.44 -32.05
N LEU A 369 -16.95 16.60 -30.95
CA LEU A 369 -16.73 17.89 -30.31
C LEU A 369 -15.37 18.51 -30.68
N ASN A 370 -14.43 17.71 -31.17
CA ASN A 370 -13.10 18.12 -31.64
C ASN A 370 -12.42 19.20 -30.77
N TYR A 371 -12.36 18.95 -29.45
CA TYR A 371 -11.79 19.89 -28.48
C TYR A 371 -10.29 19.66 -28.25
N PRO A 372 -9.54 20.70 -27.83
CA PRO A 372 -8.19 20.51 -27.29
C PRO A 372 -8.25 19.87 -25.90
N ALA A 373 -7.43 18.84 -25.69
CA ALA A 373 -7.31 18.13 -24.42
C ALA A 373 -5.89 18.26 -23.85
N PHE A 374 -5.76 18.38 -22.53
CA PHE A 374 -4.48 18.55 -21.87
C PHE A 374 -4.12 17.30 -21.04
N PRO A 375 -3.22 16.44 -21.54
CA PRO A 375 -2.77 15.27 -20.80
C PRO A 375 -1.64 15.64 -19.82
N TRP A 376 -1.69 15.05 -18.64
CA TRP A 376 -0.69 15.17 -17.58
C TRP A 376 -0.25 13.78 -17.17
N VAL A 377 1.06 13.59 -16.95
CA VAL A 377 1.60 12.32 -16.49
C VAL A 377 2.51 12.58 -15.30
N ARG A 378 2.28 11.84 -14.22
CA ARG A 378 3.14 11.82 -13.04
C ARG A 378 3.66 10.41 -12.81
N TYR A 379 4.90 10.32 -12.36
CA TYR A 379 5.52 9.06 -11.96
C TYR A 379 5.81 9.11 -10.45
N LYS A 380 5.62 7.99 -9.77
CA LYS A 380 5.91 7.86 -8.35
C LYS A 380 6.34 6.44 -8.04
N THR A 381 7.42 6.28 -7.28
CA THR A 381 7.83 4.99 -6.72
C THR A 381 7.70 5.04 -5.21
N THR A 382 7.13 4.00 -4.62
CA THR A 382 6.92 3.83 -3.18
C THR A 382 7.28 2.41 -2.77
N ASN A 383 7.37 2.15 -1.48
CA ASN A 383 7.45 0.81 -0.95
C ASN A 383 6.05 0.26 -0.61
N GLU A 384 5.83 -1.03 -0.88
CA GLU A 384 4.69 -1.77 -0.30
C GLU A 384 5.18 -2.61 0.88
N ASN A 385 6.21 -3.43 0.65
CA ASN A 385 6.81 -4.24 1.68
C ASN A 385 8.31 -4.37 1.40
N TYR A 386 9.12 -3.61 2.13
CA TYR A 386 10.56 -3.50 1.93
C TYR A 386 11.29 -3.96 3.18
N VAL A 387 11.70 -5.22 3.16
CA VAL A 387 12.04 -5.97 4.37
C VAL A 387 13.42 -6.59 4.28
N TYR A 388 14.20 -6.36 5.33
CA TYR A 388 15.48 -7.03 5.58
C TYR A 388 15.31 -7.91 6.81
N ARG A 389 15.35 -9.23 6.58
CA ARG A 389 15.30 -10.22 7.66
C ARG A 389 16.59 -10.18 8.45
N LEU A 390 16.43 -10.23 9.78
CA LEU A 390 17.52 -10.24 10.75
C LEU A 390 17.99 -11.65 11.08
#